data_AF-A0A974PIN0-F1
#
_entry.id   AF-A0A974PIN0-F1
#
_cell.length_a   1.000
_cell.length_b   1.000
_cell.length_c   1.000
_cell.angle_alpha   90.00
_cell.angle_beta   90.00
_cell.angle_gamma   90.00
#
_symmetry.space_group_name_H-M   'P 1'
#
loop_
_entity.id
_entity.type
_entity.pdbx_description
1 polymer ?
#
loop_
_entity_poly.entity_id
_entity_poly.type
_entity_poly.pdbx_seq_one_letter_code
_entity_poly.pdbx_strand_id
1 'polypeptide(L)'
;MSEFDVEEVLTKEELESKRKEDMREHLIDVFDGDSILYEIYKTRNWLEKLFTDPILMMDTRTLYNTTQVAAICEVPTHLVNNRRRDLVDYIKPDVFGEESNKVFKHNYISVFKIKMVIGLTGEGGEYSVPNIREIIFNGAKLGVKTTSHSNSGELIGGDQLVQILNTMKKFEKFQEMIESDDFFKEIEKRVTQTTEKLLSSSKDNKGVDESKKLYDYICSGNGTLLEKEETINNFDTLIRDFPDQLHMIQMYKSAAEERIIKIRQDEKELSIKKLKIRISDLIDSYGNAQNDKERESIMTQINRLSSENPDLNFEIRLWMATISKKTNQKGFFSRLFSK
;
A
#
# COMPACT_ATOMS: atom_id res chain seq x y z
N MET A 1 15.89 25.62 49.32
CA MET A 1 14.50 25.47 48.84
C MET A 1 14.57 24.44 47.74
N SER A 2 13.94 23.30 47.95
CA SER A 2 14.04 22.13 47.09
C SER A 2 13.37 22.38 45.75
N GLU A 3 14.11 22.11 44.68
CA GLU A 3 13.56 21.83 43.36
C GLU A 3 12.60 20.65 43.50
N PHE A 4 11.30 20.93 43.39
CA PHE A 4 10.32 19.90 43.12
C PHE A 4 10.26 19.77 41.60
N ASP A 5 10.91 18.73 41.08
CA ASP A 5 10.64 18.20 39.75
C ASP A 5 9.13 17.92 39.67
N VAL A 6 8.44 18.68 38.84
CA VAL A 6 7.07 18.41 38.46
C VAL A 6 7.15 17.24 37.47
N GLU A 7 7.04 16.01 37.98
CA GLU A 7 6.74 14.84 37.15
C GLU A 7 5.47 15.14 36.36
N GLU A 8 5.64 15.39 35.07
CA GLU A 8 4.57 15.58 34.10
C GLU A 8 3.77 14.27 34.05
N VAL A 9 2.61 14.26 34.71
CA VAL A 9 1.72 13.08 34.77
C VAL A 9 1.11 12.88 33.38
N LEU A 10 1.85 12.17 32.52
CA LEU A 10 1.37 11.69 31.23
C LEU A 10 0.04 10.94 31.43
N THR A 11 -0.96 11.29 30.63
CA THR A 11 -2.21 10.55 30.62
C THR A 11 -1.97 9.12 30.16
N LYS A 12 -2.84 8.19 30.57
CA LYS A 12 -2.73 6.77 30.20
C LYS A 12 -2.65 6.56 28.67
N GLU A 13 -3.34 7.40 27.91
CA GLU A 13 -3.39 7.37 26.45
C GLU A 13 -2.08 7.85 25.80
N GLU A 14 -1.43 8.86 26.37
CA GLU A 14 -0.11 9.34 25.91
C GLU A 14 0.99 8.32 26.23
N LEU A 15 0.93 7.67 27.40
CA LEU A 15 1.83 6.58 27.77
C LEU A 15 1.71 5.37 26.83
N GLU A 16 0.49 5.00 26.44
CA GLU A 16 0.26 3.92 25.48
C GLU A 16 0.75 4.29 24.07
N SER A 17 0.53 5.54 23.65
CA SER A 17 1.00 6.04 22.35
C SER A 17 2.52 6.06 22.26
N LYS A 18 3.19 6.53 23.33
CA LYS A 18 4.65 6.53 23.42
C LYS A 18 5.22 5.11 23.34
N ARG A 19 4.63 4.15 24.05
CA ARG A 19 5.06 2.74 24.00
C ARG A 19 4.93 2.13 22.60
N LYS A 20 3.88 2.49 21.86
CA LYS A 20 3.70 2.04 20.47
C LYS A 20 4.79 2.62 19.57
N GLU A 21 5.13 3.89 19.74
CA GLU A 21 6.20 4.53 18.96
C GLU A 21 7.58 3.95 19.30
N ASP A 22 7.89 3.76 20.59
CA ASP A 22 9.13 3.11 21.02
C ASP A 22 9.28 1.69 20.41
N MET A 23 8.19 0.93 20.37
CA MET A 23 8.17 -0.40 19.72
C MET A 23 8.37 -0.31 18.22
N ARG A 24 7.79 0.72 17.58
CA ARG A 24 7.94 0.97 16.15
C ARG A 24 9.39 1.26 15.80
N GLU A 25 10.02 2.20 16.50
CA GLU A 25 11.43 2.55 16.33
C GLU A 25 12.32 1.33 16.55
N HIS A 26 12.09 0.58 17.63
CA HIS A 26 12.84 -0.63 17.93
C HIS A 26 12.73 -1.69 16.81
N LEU A 27 11.54 -1.87 16.23
CA LEU A 27 11.35 -2.79 15.10
C LEU A 27 11.99 -2.25 13.80
N ILE A 28 12.04 -0.94 13.60
CA ILE A 28 12.76 -0.35 12.46
C ILE A 28 14.26 -0.64 12.64
N ASP A 29 14.84 -0.32 13.79
CA ASP A 29 16.27 -0.51 14.07
C ASP A 29 16.73 -1.98 13.92
N VAL A 30 15.88 -2.94 14.27
CA VAL A 30 16.19 -4.37 14.18
C VAL A 30 16.12 -4.91 12.75
N PHE A 31 15.35 -4.29 11.85
CA PHE A 31 15.05 -4.85 10.54
C PHE A 31 15.52 -4.00 9.35
N ASP A 32 15.76 -2.71 9.54
CA ASP A 32 16.27 -1.81 8.51
C ASP A 32 17.71 -2.19 8.13
N GLY A 33 17.98 -2.36 6.84
CA GLY A 33 19.28 -2.82 6.33
C GLY A 33 19.59 -4.33 6.55
N ASP A 34 19.01 -4.96 7.57
CA ASP A 34 19.29 -6.37 7.92
C ASP A 34 18.29 -7.37 7.32
N SER A 35 17.07 -6.93 6.97
CA SER A 35 16.04 -7.82 6.43
C SER A 35 15.64 -7.46 5.00
N ILE A 36 15.97 -8.35 4.06
CA ILE A 36 15.57 -8.22 2.64
C ILE A 36 14.05 -8.08 2.49
N LEU A 37 13.27 -8.78 3.33
CA LEU A 37 11.80 -8.64 3.27
C LEU A 37 11.36 -7.26 3.73
N TYR A 38 11.97 -6.72 4.77
CA TYR A 38 11.67 -5.38 5.26
C TYR A 38 11.97 -4.30 4.20
N GLU A 39 13.10 -4.44 3.50
CA GLU A 39 13.47 -3.54 2.39
C GLU A 39 12.46 -3.55 1.23
N ILE A 40 11.83 -4.70 0.95
CA ILE A 40 10.74 -4.77 -0.05
C ILE A 40 9.55 -3.92 0.41
N TYR A 41 9.19 -3.97 1.69
CA TYR A 41 8.11 -3.13 2.23
C TYR A 41 8.45 -1.65 2.20
N LYS A 42 9.70 -1.28 2.53
CA LYS A 42 10.20 0.10 2.49
C LYS A 42 10.16 0.66 1.07
N THR A 43 10.73 -0.06 0.10
CA THR A 43 10.80 0.35 -1.32
C THR A 43 9.42 0.56 -1.94
N ARG A 44 8.41 -0.21 -1.49
CA ARG A 44 7.04 -0.13 -2.01
C ARG A 44 6.12 0.79 -1.22
N ASN A 45 6.64 1.49 -0.21
CA ASN A 45 5.87 2.32 0.70
C ASN A 45 4.71 1.56 1.38
N TRP A 46 4.96 0.33 1.84
CA TRP A 46 3.98 -0.56 2.47
C TRP A 46 4.22 -0.78 3.96
N LEU A 47 5.16 -0.07 4.58
CA LEU A 47 5.54 -0.25 5.98
C LEU A 47 4.35 -0.12 6.94
N GLU A 48 3.40 0.77 6.66
CA GLU A 48 2.20 0.96 7.48
C GLU A 48 1.35 -0.33 7.61
N LYS A 49 1.43 -1.25 6.64
CA LYS A 49 0.73 -2.54 6.70
C LYS A 49 1.34 -3.51 7.73
N LEU A 50 2.61 -3.28 8.13
CA LEU A 50 3.31 -4.12 9.11
C LEU A 50 3.07 -3.65 10.55
N PHE A 51 2.98 -2.34 10.76
CA PHE A 51 2.87 -1.72 12.08
C PHE A 51 1.42 -1.60 12.54
N THR A 52 0.73 -2.74 12.66
CA THR A 52 -0.62 -2.78 13.20
C THR A 52 -0.62 -2.65 14.73
N ASP A 53 -1.73 -2.21 15.30
CA ASP A 53 -1.88 -2.05 16.76
C ASP A 53 -1.46 -3.29 17.56
N PRO A 54 -1.85 -4.53 17.19
CA PRO A 54 -1.39 -5.73 17.89
C PRO A 54 0.12 -5.98 17.82
N ILE A 55 0.77 -5.55 16.73
CA ILE A 55 2.23 -5.66 16.55
C ILE A 55 2.94 -4.64 17.44
N LEU A 56 2.46 -3.40 17.49
CA LEU A 56 3.04 -2.33 18.30
C LEU A 56 2.81 -2.53 19.80
N MET A 57 1.80 -3.32 20.19
CA MET A 57 1.53 -3.69 21.58
C MET A 57 2.28 -4.95 22.05
N MET A 58 3.17 -5.53 21.24
CA MET A 58 3.98 -6.67 21.66
C MET A 58 4.96 -6.30 22.79
N ASP A 59 5.35 -7.30 23.57
CA ASP A 59 6.39 -7.21 24.58
C ASP A 59 7.63 -7.93 24.08
N THR A 60 8.77 -7.24 24.13
CA THR A 60 10.07 -7.76 23.66
C THR A 60 10.57 -8.95 24.46
N ARG A 61 10.09 -9.13 25.71
CA ARG A 61 10.51 -10.20 26.63
C ARG A 61 9.59 -11.41 26.63
N THR A 62 8.42 -11.31 26.00
CA THR A 62 7.41 -12.36 26.04
C THR A 62 7.58 -13.36 24.88
N LEU A 63 7.34 -14.64 25.19
CA LEU A 63 7.29 -15.72 24.21
C LEU A 63 5.85 -16.13 23.90
N TYR A 64 5.44 -15.90 22.66
CA TYR A 64 4.09 -16.14 22.15
C TYR A 64 3.93 -17.57 21.61
N ASN A 65 2.79 -18.19 21.90
CA ASN A 65 2.39 -19.45 21.25
C ASN A 65 1.74 -19.18 19.87
N THR A 66 1.61 -20.20 19.02
CA THR A 66 1.04 -20.06 17.67
C THR A 66 -0.32 -19.37 17.63
N THR A 67 -1.21 -19.64 18.61
CA THR A 67 -2.54 -19.02 18.67
C THR A 67 -2.45 -17.53 18.97
N GLN A 68 -1.54 -17.13 19.86
CA GLN A 68 -1.26 -15.72 20.15
C GLN A 68 -0.62 -15.02 18.95
N VAL A 69 0.32 -15.67 18.26
CA VAL A 69 0.92 -15.14 17.03
C VAL A 69 -0.14 -14.93 15.95
N ALA A 70 -1.08 -15.86 15.80
CA ALA A 70 -2.18 -15.76 14.85
C ALA A 70 -3.08 -14.55 15.16
N ALA A 71 -3.40 -14.32 16.45
CA ALA A 71 -4.14 -13.14 16.88
C ALA A 71 -3.38 -11.84 16.61
N ILE A 72 -2.08 -11.77 16.92
CA ILE A 72 -1.24 -10.60 16.67
C ILE A 72 -1.10 -10.32 15.17
N CYS A 73 -0.95 -11.36 14.35
CA CYS A 73 -0.83 -11.23 12.91
C CYS A 73 -2.18 -11.02 12.19
N GLU A 74 -3.29 -11.13 12.92
CA GLU A 74 -4.67 -11.00 12.43
C GLU A 74 -5.02 -12.05 11.36
N VAL A 75 -4.57 -13.29 11.58
CA VAL A 75 -4.77 -14.41 10.64
C VAL A 75 -5.20 -15.70 11.33
N PRO A 76 -5.75 -16.67 10.59
CA PRO A 76 -6.00 -18.01 11.13
C PRO A 76 -4.71 -18.75 11.54
N THR A 77 -4.79 -19.52 12.64
CA THR A 77 -3.65 -20.30 13.19
C THR A 77 -3.00 -21.25 12.19
N HIS A 78 -3.76 -21.83 11.27
CA HIS A 78 -3.23 -22.74 10.27
C HIS A 78 -2.25 -22.05 9.30
N LEU A 79 -2.46 -20.76 9.00
CA LEU A 79 -1.58 -20.00 8.11
C LEU A 79 -0.22 -19.78 8.78
N VAL A 80 -0.21 -19.41 10.06
CA VAL A 80 1.01 -19.27 10.87
C VAL A 80 1.78 -20.59 10.92
N ASN A 81 1.09 -21.71 11.15
CA ASN A 81 1.72 -23.04 11.15
C ASN A 81 2.36 -23.40 9.81
N ASN A 82 1.66 -23.12 8.70
CA ASN A 82 2.19 -23.38 7.37
C ASN A 82 3.43 -22.53 7.07
N ARG A 83 3.36 -21.21 7.31
CA ARG A 83 4.52 -20.31 7.09
C ARG A 83 5.71 -20.65 7.96
N ARG A 84 5.47 -20.98 9.24
CA ARG A 84 6.52 -21.44 10.16
C ARG A 84 7.17 -22.73 9.67
N ARG A 85 6.40 -23.70 9.19
CA ARG A 85 6.93 -24.97 8.67
C ARG A 85 7.79 -24.74 7.43
N ASP A 86 7.33 -23.91 6.51
CA ASP A 86 7.97 -23.72 5.21
C ASP A 86 9.22 -22.82 5.29
N LEU A 87 9.28 -21.92 6.29
CA LEU A 87 10.35 -20.93 6.48
C LEU A 87 10.96 -20.96 7.90
N VAL A 88 11.08 -22.15 8.49
CA VAL A 88 11.56 -22.31 9.87
C VAL A 88 12.94 -21.69 10.10
N ASP A 89 13.84 -21.81 9.13
CA ASP A 89 15.22 -21.31 9.23
C ASP A 89 15.31 -19.78 9.21
N TYR A 90 14.32 -19.11 8.62
CA TYR A 90 14.21 -17.66 8.60
C TYR A 90 13.52 -17.12 9.86
N ILE A 91 12.38 -17.73 10.21
CA ILE A 91 11.53 -17.31 11.33
C ILE A 91 12.21 -17.58 12.66
N LYS A 92 13.00 -18.67 12.76
CA LYS A 92 13.77 -19.07 13.96
C LYS A 92 12.93 -19.05 15.26
N PRO A 93 11.86 -19.85 15.34
CA PRO A 93 11.11 -20.00 16.59
C PRO A 93 11.91 -20.79 17.62
N ASP A 94 11.65 -20.53 18.90
CA ASP A 94 12.17 -21.36 19.99
C ASP A 94 11.38 -22.67 20.04
N VAL A 95 12.11 -23.79 20.07
CA VAL A 95 11.52 -25.14 20.04
C VAL A 95 11.67 -25.77 21.42
N PHE A 96 10.54 -26.15 22.01
CA PHE A 96 10.48 -26.85 23.29
C PHE A 96 9.90 -28.26 23.09
N GLY A 97 10.45 -29.25 23.81
CA GLY A 97 9.99 -30.64 23.79
C GLY A 97 10.76 -31.55 22.83
N GLU A 98 10.57 -32.86 23.01
CA GLU A 98 11.27 -33.92 22.27
C GLU A 98 10.41 -34.47 21.12
N GLU A 99 11.11 -34.88 20.05
CA GLU A 99 10.70 -35.58 18.81
C GLU A 99 9.23 -35.47 18.33
N SER A 100 8.25 -35.94 19.11
CA SER A 100 6.82 -35.99 18.74
C SER A 100 5.95 -34.85 19.27
N ASN A 101 6.37 -34.10 20.30
CA ASN A 101 5.59 -33.02 20.93
C ASN A 101 6.33 -31.67 20.91
N LYS A 102 6.81 -31.26 19.73
CA LYS A 102 7.47 -29.97 19.55
C LYS A 102 6.49 -28.81 19.71
N VAL A 103 6.66 -28.04 20.76
CA VAL A 103 5.94 -26.78 21.00
C VAL A 103 6.82 -25.63 20.52
N PHE A 104 6.30 -24.86 19.57
CA PHE A 104 6.99 -23.69 19.03
C PHE A 104 6.54 -22.43 19.78
N LYS A 105 7.52 -21.64 20.21
CA LYS A 105 7.33 -20.33 20.82
C LYS A 105 8.03 -19.27 19.99
N HIS A 106 7.47 -18.07 20.01
CA HIS A 106 7.84 -16.98 19.12
C HIS A 106 8.12 -15.73 19.94
N ASN A 107 9.31 -15.16 19.82
CA ASN A 107 9.59 -13.80 20.31
C ASN A 107 9.05 -12.76 19.32
N TYR A 108 9.04 -11.49 19.72
CA TYR A 108 8.55 -10.37 18.90
C TYR A 108 9.19 -10.31 17.50
N ILE A 109 10.49 -10.62 17.36
CA ILE A 109 11.21 -10.67 16.07
C ILE A 109 10.61 -11.74 15.17
N SER A 110 10.44 -12.95 15.68
CA SER A 110 9.87 -14.07 14.91
C SER A 110 8.41 -13.83 14.53
N VAL A 111 7.64 -13.15 15.39
CA VAL A 111 6.26 -12.72 15.09
C VAL A 111 6.26 -11.68 13.97
N PHE A 112 7.14 -10.68 14.04
CA PHE A 112 7.25 -9.66 13.00
C PHE A 112 7.69 -10.23 11.66
N LYS A 113 8.63 -11.19 11.66
CA LYS A 113 9.01 -11.98 10.47
C LYS A 113 7.83 -12.73 9.86
N ILE A 114 6.99 -13.34 10.70
CA ILE A 114 5.76 -14.01 10.24
C ILE A 114 4.80 -12.99 9.63
N LYS A 115 4.60 -11.81 10.24
CA LYS A 115 3.75 -10.74 9.71
C LYS A 115 4.22 -10.30 8.32
N MET A 116 5.53 -10.09 8.12
CA MET A 116 6.11 -9.76 6.80
C MET A 116 5.87 -10.86 5.76
N VAL A 117 6.13 -12.11 6.10
CA VAL A 117 5.88 -13.23 5.17
C VAL A 117 4.40 -13.30 4.80
N ILE A 118 3.50 -13.14 5.77
CA ILE A 118 2.06 -13.19 5.55
C ILE A 118 1.60 -12.02 4.68
N GLY A 119 2.06 -10.80 4.93
CA GLY A 119 1.62 -9.65 4.14
C GLY A 119 2.10 -9.72 2.68
N LEU A 120 3.22 -10.39 2.40
CA LEU A 120 3.69 -10.60 1.01
C LEU A 120 3.02 -11.80 0.31
N THR A 121 2.50 -12.77 1.08
CA THR A 121 1.97 -14.05 0.54
C THR A 121 0.49 -14.29 0.81
N GLY A 122 -0.20 -13.33 1.43
CA GLY A 122 -1.60 -13.40 1.83
C GLY A 122 -2.55 -13.05 0.69
N GLU A 123 -3.80 -12.77 1.02
CA GLU A 123 -4.82 -12.34 0.05
C GLU A 123 -4.40 -11.02 -0.61
N GLY A 124 -4.18 -11.02 -1.94
CA GLY A 124 -3.61 -9.88 -2.66
C GLY A 124 -2.09 -9.75 -2.56
N GLY A 125 -1.39 -10.75 -1.99
CA GLY A 125 0.07 -10.81 -1.97
C GLY A 125 0.66 -11.12 -3.34
N GLU A 126 1.73 -10.41 -3.71
CA GLU A 126 2.41 -10.57 -5.00
C GLU A 126 3.42 -11.72 -5.03
N TYR A 127 3.72 -12.32 -3.87
CA TYR A 127 4.75 -13.33 -3.74
C TYR A 127 4.18 -14.67 -3.31
N SER A 128 4.68 -15.73 -3.92
CA SER A 128 4.46 -17.10 -3.44
C SER A 128 5.43 -17.41 -2.29
N VAL A 129 5.09 -18.37 -1.43
CA VAL A 129 6.01 -18.85 -0.37
C VAL A 129 7.35 -19.36 -0.96
N PRO A 130 7.37 -20.11 -2.08
CA PRO A 130 8.61 -20.43 -2.77
C PRO A 130 9.44 -19.21 -3.19
N ASN A 131 8.81 -18.16 -3.73
CA ASN A 131 9.51 -16.94 -4.13
C ASN A 131 10.14 -16.24 -2.92
N ILE A 132 9.42 -16.17 -1.80
CA ILE A 132 9.94 -15.60 -0.55
C ILE A 132 11.14 -16.42 -0.03
N ARG A 133 11.04 -17.75 -0.09
CA ARG A 133 12.15 -18.64 0.28
C ARG A 133 13.38 -18.37 -0.59
N GLU A 134 13.19 -18.25 -1.90
CA GLU A 134 14.27 -17.91 -2.83
C GLU A 134 14.87 -16.55 -2.54
N ILE A 135 14.06 -15.52 -2.28
CA ILE A 135 14.56 -14.18 -1.92
C ILE A 135 15.38 -14.21 -0.64
N ILE A 136 14.93 -14.93 0.39
CA ILE A 136 15.65 -15.00 1.67
C ILE A 136 16.99 -15.77 1.54
N PHE A 137 16.99 -16.91 0.83
CA PHE A 137 18.15 -17.81 0.83
C PHE A 137 19.05 -17.68 -0.42
N ASN A 138 18.52 -17.22 -1.55
CA ASN A 138 19.26 -16.92 -2.79
C ASN A 138 19.44 -15.41 -3.02
N GLY A 139 18.72 -14.53 -2.32
CA GLY A 139 18.89 -13.07 -2.40
C GLY A 139 20.28 -12.57 -1.98
N ALA A 140 20.99 -13.34 -1.15
CA ALA A 140 22.41 -13.11 -0.85
C ALA A 140 23.34 -13.32 -2.09
N LYS A 141 22.82 -13.89 -3.19
CA LYS A 141 23.52 -14.11 -4.47
C LYS A 141 22.88 -13.38 -5.65
N LEU A 142 21.93 -12.45 -5.41
CA LEU A 142 21.30 -11.64 -6.46
C LEU A 142 22.08 -10.36 -6.79
N GLY A 143 23.41 -10.44 -6.70
CA GLY A 143 24.31 -9.67 -7.53
C GLY A 143 25.04 -10.64 -8.45
N VAL A 144 24.76 -10.56 -9.75
CA VAL A 144 25.36 -11.29 -10.89
C VAL A 144 24.39 -12.29 -11.55
N LYS A 145 24.13 -11.95 -12.81
CA LYS A 145 23.25 -12.60 -13.78
C LYS A 145 23.57 -14.09 -13.93
N THR A 146 22.50 -14.87 -14.00
CA THR A 146 22.46 -16.28 -14.35
C THR A 146 22.94 -16.51 -15.79
N THR A 147 24.03 -17.25 -15.94
CA THR A 147 24.10 -18.32 -16.94
C THR A 147 24.29 -19.62 -16.18
N SER A 148 23.30 -20.49 -16.34
CA SER A 148 23.25 -21.90 -15.98
C SER A 148 24.60 -22.60 -16.03
N HIS A 149 24.94 -23.38 -15.00
CA HIS A 149 25.32 -24.79 -15.12
C HIS A 149 25.31 -25.49 -13.75
N SER A 150 24.96 -26.76 -13.82
CA SER A 150 24.77 -27.75 -12.75
C SER A 150 26.06 -28.18 -12.04
N ASN A 151 25.84 -28.69 -10.82
CA ASN A 151 26.62 -29.69 -10.06
C ASN A 151 27.81 -29.29 -9.19
N SER A 152 27.80 -30.00 -8.04
CA SER A 152 28.90 -30.41 -7.15
C SER A 152 29.65 -29.35 -6.35
N GLY A 153 29.76 -29.61 -5.05
CA GLY A 153 30.55 -28.81 -4.13
C GLY A 153 32.03 -28.87 -4.48
N GLU A 154 32.66 -27.70 -4.49
CA GLU A 154 34.11 -27.57 -4.41
C GLU A 154 34.48 -26.21 -3.83
N LEU A 155 35.63 -26.21 -3.17
CA LEU A 155 36.19 -25.16 -2.33
C LEU A 155 36.30 -23.81 -3.05
N ILE A 156 36.04 -22.73 -2.31
CA ILE A 156 36.23 -21.33 -2.72
C ILE A 156 37.69 -21.13 -3.14
N GLY A 157 37.95 -21.10 -4.45
CA GLY A 157 39.28 -20.88 -5.03
C GLY A 157 39.76 -19.45 -4.86
N GLY A 158 41.06 -19.26 -4.67
CA GLY A 158 41.71 -17.97 -4.36
C GLY A 158 41.41 -16.81 -5.33
N ASP A 159 40.98 -17.09 -6.56
CA ASP A 159 40.57 -16.06 -7.52
C ASP A 159 39.24 -15.36 -7.15
N GLN A 160 38.33 -16.06 -6.45
CA GLN A 160 37.10 -15.42 -5.92
C GLN A 160 37.44 -14.46 -4.79
N LEU A 161 38.45 -14.76 -3.95
CA LEU A 161 38.90 -13.86 -2.88
C LEU A 161 39.57 -12.59 -3.44
N VAL A 162 40.35 -12.71 -4.53
CA VAL A 162 40.94 -11.53 -5.19
C VAL A 162 39.88 -10.65 -5.86
N GLN A 163 38.83 -11.25 -6.44
CA GLN A 163 37.68 -10.49 -6.93
C GLN A 163 36.92 -9.80 -5.79
N ILE A 164 36.71 -10.49 -4.66
CA ILE A 164 36.07 -9.90 -3.47
C ILE A 164 36.91 -8.73 -2.94
N LEU A 165 38.23 -8.86 -2.80
CA LEU A 165 39.11 -7.80 -2.34
C LEU A 165 39.13 -6.58 -3.29
N ASN A 166 39.09 -6.81 -4.60
CA ASN A 166 38.95 -5.73 -5.59
C ASN A 166 37.58 -5.07 -5.54
N THR A 167 36.53 -5.80 -5.16
CA THR A 167 35.18 -5.26 -5.00
C THR A 167 35.05 -4.47 -3.71
N MET A 168 35.66 -4.93 -2.61
CA MET A 168 35.75 -4.19 -1.35
C MET A 168 36.56 -2.89 -1.51
N LYS A 169 37.69 -2.91 -2.22
CA LYS A 169 38.45 -1.67 -2.54
C LYS A 169 37.66 -0.68 -3.38
N LYS A 170 36.79 -1.15 -4.28
CA LYS A 170 35.88 -0.28 -5.03
C LYS A 170 34.75 0.25 -4.15
N PHE A 171 34.32 -0.54 -3.17
CA PHE A 171 33.29 -0.16 -2.21
C PHE A 171 33.80 0.87 -1.20
N GLU A 172 35.01 0.71 -0.66
CA GLU A 172 35.67 1.72 0.19
C GLU A 172 35.85 3.03 -0.57
N LYS A 173 36.36 2.98 -1.81
CA LYS A 173 36.45 4.18 -2.66
C LYS A 173 35.09 4.80 -2.96
N PHE A 174 34.02 4.02 -3.02
CA PHE A 174 32.66 4.50 -3.25
C PHE A 174 32.09 5.13 -1.97
N GLN A 175 32.39 4.56 -0.81
CA GLN A 175 32.00 5.07 0.49
C GLN A 175 32.72 6.40 0.80
N GLU A 176 34.02 6.49 0.52
CA GLU A 176 34.77 7.76 0.55
C GLU A 176 34.22 8.81 -0.44
N MET A 177 33.68 8.37 -1.59
CA MET A 177 33.08 9.25 -2.59
C MET A 177 31.69 9.77 -2.18
N ILE A 178 30.92 8.96 -1.44
CA ILE A 178 29.63 9.35 -0.86
C ILE A 178 29.82 10.31 0.31
N GLU A 179 30.83 10.08 1.16
CA GLU A 179 31.13 10.96 2.30
C GLU A 179 31.70 12.32 1.89
N SER A 180 32.27 12.43 0.68
CA SER A 180 32.91 13.66 0.19
C SER A 180 32.01 14.59 -0.64
N ASP A 181 30.71 14.29 -0.80
CA ASP A 181 29.75 15.10 -1.59
C ASP A 181 30.10 15.23 -3.09
N ASP A 182 31.21 14.63 -3.53
CA ASP A 182 31.70 14.58 -4.90
C ASP A 182 30.94 13.55 -5.74
N PHE A 183 30.39 12.49 -5.11
CA PHE A 183 29.53 11.51 -5.78
C PHE A 183 28.25 12.15 -6.34
N PHE A 184 27.59 13.00 -5.53
CA PHE A 184 26.37 13.67 -5.97
C PHE A 184 26.66 14.68 -7.08
N LYS A 185 27.78 15.40 -7.02
CA LYS A 185 28.22 16.30 -8.10
C LYS A 185 28.56 15.56 -9.39
N GLU A 186 29.20 14.39 -9.31
CA GLU A 186 29.54 13.59 -10.50
C GLU A 186 28.30 12.90 -11.10
N ILE A 187 27.33 12.47 -10.27
CA ILE A 187 26.03 12.01 -10.74
C ILE A 187 25.24 13.15 -11.37
N GLU A 188 25.15 14.31 -10.72
CA GLU A 188 24.46 15.48 -11.25
C GLU A 188 25.09 15.86 -12.59
N LYS A 189 26.42 15.94 -12.68
CA LYS A 189 27.14 16.19 -13.93
C LYS A 189 26.86 15.14 -15.01
N ARG A 190 26.79 13.84 -14.67
CA ARG A 190 26.44 12.78 -15.63
C ARG A 190 24.98 12.84 -16.06
N VAL A 191 24.06 13.16 -15.15
CA VAL A 191 22.64 13.33 -15.44
C VAL A 191 22.47 14.56 -16.34
N THR A 192 23.07 15.70 -15.99
CA THR A 192 23.06 16.91 -16.83
C THR A 192 23.66 16.62 -18.19
N GLN A 193 24.80 15.93 -18.28
CA GLN A 193 25.41 15.57 -19.56
C GLN A 193 24.53 14.60 -20.37
N THR A 194 23.86 13.64 -19.74
CA THR A 194 23.00 12.68 -20.44
C THR A 194 21.70 13.34 -20.90
N THR A 195 21.11 14.19 -20.06
CA THR A 195 19.94 15.00 -20.37
C THR A 195 20.26 16.03 -21.46
N GLU A 196 21.41 16.71 -21.38
CA GLU A 196 21.90 17.59 -22.45
C GLU A 196 22.18 16.81 -23.73
N LYS A 197 22.73 15.60 -23.67
CA LYS A 197 22.95 14.75 -24.86
C LYS A 197 21.64 14.34 -25.51
N LEU A 198 20.62 13.99 -24.72
CA LEU A 198 19.27 13.65 -25.18
C LEU A 198 18.53 14.86 -25.77
N LEU A 199 18.66 16.02 -25.13
CA LEU A 199 18.06 17.28 -25.58
C LEU A 199 18.79 17.86 -26.80
N SER A 200 20.10 17.66 -26.94
CA SER A 200 20.90 18.15 -28.07
C SER A 200 20.90 17.22 -29.29
N SER A 201 20.53 15.94 -29.15
CA SER A 201 20.34 15.02 -30.27
C SER A 201 18.98 15.16 -30.98
N SER A 202 18.02 15.89 -30.41
CA SER A 202 16.69 16.07 -31.00
C SER A 202 16.46 17.51 -31.46
N LYS A 203 16.79 17.80 -32.72
CA LYS A 203 16.50 19.11 -33.34
C LYS A 203 15.05 19.25 -33.85
N ASP A 204 14.20 18.24 -33.67
CA ASP A 204 12.80 18.31 -34.09
C ASP A 204 11.89 17.53 -33.11
N ASN A 205 11.72 18.06 -31.89
CA ASN A 205 10.83 17.52 -30.83
C ASN A 205 9.33 17.64 -31.14
N LYS A 206 8.93 17.71 -32.41
CA LYS A 206 7.53 17.91 -32.81
C LYS A 206 6.57 16.86 -32.22
N GLY A 207 6.96 15.59 -32.21
CA GLY A 207 6.15 14.52 -31.62
C GLY A 207 5.97 14.66 -30.11
N VAL A 208 7.01 15.08 -29.39
CA VAL A 208 6.96 15.39 -27.96
C VAL A 208 6.11 16.62 -27.67
N ASP A 209 6.25 17.69 -28.45
CA ASP A 209 5.49 18.92 -28.29
C ASP A 209 3.99 18.69 -28.56
N GLU A 210 3.64 17.92 -29.59
CA GLU A 210 2.25 17.53 -29.85
C GLU A 210 1.70 16.60 -28.77
N SER A 211 2.52 15.65 -28.27
CA SER A 211 2.15 14.79 -27.13
C SER A 211 1.82 15.59 -25.88
N LYS A 212 2.61 16.64 -25.61
CA LYS A 212 2.37 17.55 -24.50
C LYS A 212 1.06 18.31 -24.67
N LYS A 213 0.75 18.82 -25.88
CA LYS A 213 -0.54 19.49 -26.13
C LYS A 213 -1.74 18.57 -25.90
N LEU A 214 -1.65 17.32 -26.35
CA LEU A 214 -2.71 16.32 -26.11
C LEU A 214 -2.88 16.04 -24.62
N TYR A 215 -1.78 15.90 -23.89
CA TYR A 215 -1.80 15.71 -22.44
C TYR A 215 -2.38 16.94 -21.70
N ASP A 216 -1.98 18.15 -22.09
CA ASP A 216 -2.48 19.40 -21.52
C ASP A 216 -3.99 19.54 -21.76
N TYR A 217 -4.49 19.13 -22.93
CA TYR A 217 -5.93 19.10 -23.22
C TYR A 217 -6.69 18.15 -22.28
N ILE A 218 -6.18 16.93 -22.08
CA ILE A 218 -6.77 15.94 -21.16
C ILE A 218 -6.78 16.45 -19.71
N CYS A 219 -5.69 17.12 -19.30
CA CYS A 219 -5.58 17.72 -17.97
C CYS A 219 -6.44 18.97 -17.79
N SER A 220 -6.77 19.67 -18.87
CA SER A 220 -7.58 20.89 -18.82
C SER A 220 -9.01 20.60 -18.37
N GLY A 221 -9.71 21.63 -17.88
CA GLY A 221 -11.14 21.54 -17.60
C GLY A 221 -12.04 21.51 -18.84
N ASN A 222 -11.45 21.53 -20.05
CA ASN A 222 -12.18 21.61 -21.30
C ASN A 222 -12.49 20.20 -21.84
N GLY A 223 -13.62 20.08 -22.52
CA GLY A 223 -14.08 18.83 -23.14
C GLY A 223 -14.77 17.86 -22.18
N THR A 224 -15.50 16.91 -22.76
CA THR A 224 -16.16 15.82 -22.03
C THR A 224 -15.20 14.64 -21.79
N LEU A 225 -15.53 13.74 -20.85
CA LEU A 225 -14.74 12.53 -20.62
C LEU A 225 -14.57 11.70 -21.91
N LEU A 226 -15.63 11.59 -22.73
CA LEU A 226 -15.60 10.88 -24.00
C LEU A 226 -14.61 11.51 -24.99
N GLU A 227 -14.63 12.83 -25.14
CA GLU A 227 -13.68 13.54 -26.02
C GLU A 227 -12.22 13.36 -25.56
N LYS A 228 -11.99 13.28 -24.25
CA LYS A 228 -10.66 13.01 -23.68
C LYS A 228 -10.21 11.57 -23.91
N GLU A 229 -11.12 10.61 -23.81
CA GLU A 229 -10.87 9.20 -24.15
C GLU A 229 -10.53 9.03 -25.63
N GLU A 230 -11.23 9.72 -26.52
CA GLU A 230 -10.91 9.72 -27.96
C GLU A 230 -9.53 10.32 -28.24
N THR A 231 -9.12 11.32 -27.45
CA THR A 231 -7.80 11.97 -27.58
C THR A 231 -6.64 10.99 -27.34
N ILE A 232 -6.84 9.89 -26.59
CA ILE A 232 -5.81 8.85 -26.41
C ILE A 232 -5.42 8.21 -27.74
N ASN A 233 -6.36 8.04 -28.67
CA ASN A 233 -6.09 7.45 -29.99
C ASN A 233 -5.13 8.33 -30.83
N ASN A 234 -5.06 9.64 -30.54
CA ASN A 234 -4.15 10.55 -31.23
C ASN A 234 -2.69 10.28 -30.83
N PHE A 235 -2.42 9.75 -29.63
CA PHE A 235 -1.07 9.31 -29.27
C PHE A 235 -0.59 8.13 -30.11
N ASP A 236 -1.48 7.20 -30.47
CA ASP A 236 -1.11 6.08 -31.35
C ASP A 236 -0.75 6.56 -32.77
N THR A 237 -1.37 7.63 -33.22
CA THR A 237 -1.00 8.30 -34.47
C THR A 237 0.38 8.94 -34.35
N LEU A 238 0.68 9.65 -33.26
CA LEU A 238 2.00 10.23 -33.01
C LEU A 238 3.11 9.19 -32.88
N ILE A 239 2.83 8.04 -32.26
CA ILE A 239 3.77 6.92 -32.15
C ILE A 239 4.17 6.40 -33.54
N ARG A 240 3.21 6.30 -34.46
CA ARG A 240 3.46 5.86 -35.83
C ARG A 240 4.26 6.90 -36.63
N ASP A 241 3.93 8.17 -36.45
CA ASP A 241 4.49 9.27 -37.24
C ASP A 241 5.89 9.71 -36.72
N PHE A 242 6.21 9.45 -35.44
CA PHE A 242 7.48 9.80 -34.80
C PHE A 242 8.10 8.61 -34.03
N PRO A 243 8.55 7.54 -34.72
CA PRO A 243 9.09 6.34 -34.08
C PRO A 243 10.37 6.62 -33.26
N ASP A 244 11.17 7.61 -33.67
CA ASP A 244 12.40 8.00 -32.95
C ASP A 244 12.12 8.62 -31.58
N GLN A 245 10.87 9.04 -31.33
CA GLN A 245 10.40 9.65 -30.07
C GLN A 245 9.47 8.73 -29.28
N LEU A 246 9.36 7.45 -29.68
CA LEU A 246 8.45 6.45 -29.12
C LEU A 246 8.38 6.49 -27.59
N HIS A 247 9.54 6.43 -26.93
CA HIS A 247 9.58 6.36 -25.46
C HIS A 247 8.93 7.59 -24.80
N MET A 248 9.23 8.79 -25.30
CA MET A 248 8.68 10.03 -24.76
C MET A 248 7.17 10.12 -25.00
N ILE A 249 6.71 9.77 -26.20
CA ILE A 249 5.29 9.78 -26.56
C ILE A 249 4.51 8.75 -25.72
N GLN A 250 5.07 7.55 -25.51
CA GLN A 250 4.48 6.52 -24.65
C GLN A 250 4.39 6.98 -23.20
N MET A 251 5.40 7.68 -22.68
CA MET A 251 5.36 8.22 -21.32
C MET A 251 4.18 9.20 -21.15
N TYR A 252 3.97 10.11 -22.11
CA TYR A 252 2.81 11.00 -22.10
C TYR A 252 1.48 10.26 -22.26
N LYS A 253 1.42 9.23 -23.12
CA LYS A 253 0.23 8.40 -23.30
C LYS A 253 -0.17 7.71 -22.00
N SER A 254 0.77 7.04 -21.32
CA SER A 254 0.49 6.37 -20.04
C SER A 254 0.04 7.36 -18.96
N ALA A 255 0.69 8.53 -18.87
CA ALA A 255 0.28 9.59 -17.95
C ALA A 255 -1.14 10.12 -18.27
N ALA A 256 -1.50 10.21 -19.55
CA ALA A 256 -2.83 10.61 -19.99
C ALA A 256 -3.91 9.57 -19.63
N GLU A 257 -3.62 8.28 -19.83
CA GLU A 257 -4.50 7.17 -19.47
C GLU A 257 -4.80 7.15 -17.96
N GLU A 258 -3.75 7.29 -17.13
CA GLU A 258 -3.91 7.41 -15.68
C GLU A 258 -4.78 8.61 -15.30
N ARG A 259 -4.60 9.75 -15.98
CA ARG A 259 -5.39 10.95 -15.73
C ARG A 259 -6.86 10.74 -16.04
N ILE A 260 -7.18 10.07 -17.15
CA ILE A 260 -8.56 9.75 -17.54
C ILE A 260 -9.21 8.81 -16.53
N ILE A 261 -8.50 7.78 -16.05
CA ILE A 261 -9.00 6.88 -15.01
C ILE A 261 -9.37 7.68 -13.75
N LYS A 262 -8.52 8.63 -13.35
CA LYS A 262 -8.81 9.51 -12.21
C LYS A 262 -10.02 10.40 -12.45
N ILE A 263 -10.14 11.04 -13.62
CA ILE A 263 -11.32 11.86 -13.96
C ILE A 263 -12.60 11.03 -13.91
N ARG A 264 -12.57 9.80 -14.42
CA ARG A 264 -13.73 8.88 -14.38
C ARG A 264 -14.14 8.53 -12.94
N GLN A 265 -13.15 8.31 -12.07
CA GLN A 265 -13.41 8.08 -10.65
C GLN A 265 -14.01 9.31 -9.98
N ASP A 266 -13.44 10.49 -10.24
CA ASP A 266 -13.93 11.78 -9.70
C ASP A 266 -15.38 12.05 -10.18
N GLU A 267 -15.71 11.80 -11.46
CA GLU A 267 -17.08 11.92 -11.98
C GLU A 267 -18.04 10.91 -11.33
N LYS A 268 -17.59 9.66 -11.14
CA LYS A 268 -18.37 8.64 -10.43
C LYS A 268 -18.65 9.08 -8.99
N GLU A 269 -17.63 9.53 -8.26
CA GLU A 269 -17.79 10.00 -6.87
C GLU A 269 -18.71 11.23 -6.79
N LEU A 270 -18.57 12.17 -7.71
CA LEU A 270 -19.42 13.36 -7.78
C LEU A 270 -20.88 13.01 -8.09
N SER A 271 -21.13 12.05 -8.97
CA SER A 271 -22.49 11.56 -9.24
C SER A 271 -23.09 10.84 -8.02
N ILE A 272 -22.30 10.02 -7.32
CA ILE A 272 -22.70 9.39 -6.05
C ILE A 272 -23.03 10.47 -5.00
N LYS A 273 -22.19 11.49 -4.84
CA LYS A 273 -22.41 12.59 -3.89
C LYS A 273 -23.70 13.36 -4.20
N LYS A 274 -23.96 13.67 -5.47
CA LYS A 274 -25.23 14.29 -5.90
C LYS A 274 -26.43 13.40 -5.58
N LEU A 275 -26.31 12.09 -5.79
CA LEU A 275 -27.37 11.15 -5.44
C LEU A 275 -27.61 11.09 -3.93
N LYS A 276 -26.54 11.06 -3.13
CA LYS A 276 -26.62 11.09 -1.66
C LYS A 276 -27.35 12.33 -1.15
N ILE A 277 -27.02 13.51 -1.69
CA ILE A 277 -27.73 14.77 -1.36
C ILE A 277 -29.21 14.65 -1.73
N ARG A 278 -29.53 14.24 -2.96
CA ARG A 278 -30.91 14.09 -3.42
C ARG A 278 -31.72 13.11 -2.56
N ILE A 279 -31.10 12.01 -2.13
CA ILE A 279 -31.76 11.04 -1.26
C ILE A 279 -31.95 11.63 0.14
N SER A 280 -30.97 12.36 0.68
CA SER A 280 -31.13 13.10 1.94
C SER A 280 -32.30 14.08 1.87
N ASP A 281 -32.41 14.85 0.78
CA ASP A 281 -33.50 15.81 0.59
C ASP A 281 -34.88 15.11 0.54
N LEU A 282 -34.96 13.94 -0.12
CA LEU A 282 -36.17 13.12 -0.15
C LEU A 282 -36.49 12.56 1.24
N ILE A 283 -35.48 12.16 2.02
CA ILE A 283 -35.65 11.67 3.38
C ILE A 283 -36.17 12.78 4.30
N ASP A 284 -35.62 13.99 4.21
CA ASP A 284 -36.07 15.13 4.98
C ASP A 284 -37.50 15.53 4.58
N SER A 285 -37.80 15.49 3.27
CA SER A 285 -39.16 15.70 2.75
C SER A 285 -40.14 14.64 3.29
N TYR A 286 -39.71 13.38 3.40
CA TYR A 286 -40.52 12.30 3.99
C TYR A 286 -40.82 12.55 5.47
N GLY A 287 -39.83 13.04 6.23
CA GLY A 287 -40.00 13.39 7.65
C GLY A 287 -40.96 14.56 7.89
N ASN A 288 -41.06 15.48 6.93
CA ASN A 288 -41.90 16.68 6.97
C ASN A 288 -43.28 16.50 6.31
N ALA A 289 -43.51 15.39 5.62
CA ALA A 289 -44.77 15.10 4.93
C ALA A 289 -45.95 14.99 5.91
N GLN A 290 -47.03 15.70 5.58
CA GLN A 290 -48.22 15.86 6.44
C GLN A 290 -49.24 14.75 6.23
N ASN A 291 -49.26 14.13 5.04
CA ASN A 291 -50.20 13.08 4.69
C ASN A 291 -49.51 11.81 4.16
N ASP A 292 -50.21 10.69 4.25
CA ASP A 292 -49.65 9.38 3.87
C ASP A 292 -49.46 9.24 2.36
N LYS A 293 -50.20 9.99 1.54
CA LYS A 293 -50.01 10.01 0.07
C LYS A 293 -48.69 10.66 -0.35
N GLU A 294 -48.29 11.75 0.30
CA GLU A 294 -46.98 12.39 0.11
C GLU A 294 -45.85 11.45 0.52
N ARG A 295 -46.01 10.79 1.67
CA ARG A 295 -45.05 9.78 2.14
C ARG A 295 -44.88 8.64 1.15
N GLU A 296 -45.97 8.10 0.63
CA GLU A 296 -45.95 7.01 -0.36
C GLU A 296 -45.31 7.45 -1.69
N SER A 297 -45.58 8.67 -2.15
CA SER A 297 -44.95 9.24 -3.34
C SER A 297 -43.43 9.38 -3.18
N ILE A 298 -42.98 9.90 -2.04
CA ILE A 298 -41.55 10.07 -1.74
C ILE A 298 -40.85 8.71 -1.61
N MET A 299 -41.50 7.73 -0.96
CA MET A 299 -40.99 6.35 -0.88
C MET A 299 -40.82 5.72 -2.25
N THR A 300 -41.77 5.95 -3.16
CA THR A 300 -41.69 5.46 -4.54
C THR A 300 -40.50 6.07 -5.26
N GLN A 301 -40.22 7.35 -5.06
CA GLN A 301 -39.04 8.02 -5.64
C GLN A 301 -37.74 7.46 -5.08
N ILE A 302 -37.64 7.22 -3.76
CA ILE A 302 -36.44 6.64 -3.15
C ILE A 302 -36.22 5.20 -3.63
N ASN A 303 -37.28 4.38 -3.70
CA ASN A 303 -37.21 3.01 -4.22
C ASN A 303 -36.78 2.99 -5.69
N ARG A 304 -37.26 3.94 -6.49
CA ARG A 304 -36.83 4.10 -7.88
C ARG A 304 -35.34 4.43 -7.98
N LEU A 305 -34.84 5.40 -7.21
CA LEU A 305 -33.41 5.73 -7.18
C LEU A 305 -32.54 4.55 -6.73
N SER A 306 -33.03 3.73 -5.79
CA SER A 306 -32.38 2.49 -5.37
C SER A 306 -32.31 1.44 -6.47
N SER A 307 -33.39 1.28 -7.25
CA SER A 307 -33.43 0.33 -8.38
C SER A 307 -32.56 0.77 -9.55
N GLU A 308 -32.46 2.09 -9.80
CA GLU A 308 -31.64 2.67 -10.88
C GLU A 308 -30.14 2.68 -10.51
N ASN A 309 -29.77 2.53 -9.24
CA ASN A 309 -28.38 2.59 -8.76
C ASN A 309 -28.06 1.40 -7.82
N PRO A 310 -27.87 0.19 -8.36
CA PRO A 310 -27.67 -1.03 -7.57
C PRO A 310 -26.44 -0.96 -6.65
N ASP A 311 -25.38 -0.25 -7.06
CA ASP A 311 -24.16 -0.03 -6.27
C ASP A 311 -24.43 0.68 -4.93
N LEU A 312 -25.49 1.49 -4.85
CA LEU A 312 -25.86 2.27 -3.66
C LEU A 312 -27.06 1.69 -2.91
N ASN A 313 -27.66 0.60 -3.42
CA ASN A 313 -28.87 0.00 -2.88
C ASN A 313 -28.75 -0.37 -1.39
N PHE A 314 -27.59 -0.87 -0.95
CA PHE A 314 -27.35 -1.19 0.47
C PHE A 314 -27.39 0.05 1.37
N GLU A 315 -26.66 1.12 1.02
CA GLU A 315 -26.66 2.38 1.78
C GLU A 315 -28.05 3.01 1.80
N ILE A 316 -28.75 2.98 0.66
CA ILE A 316 -30.12 3.49 0.56
C ILE A 316 -31.04 2.70 1.48
N ARG A 317 -31.01 1.35 1.46
CA ARG A 317 -31.81 0.52 2.38
C ARG A 317 -31.49 0.79 3.85
N LEU A 318 -30.22 1.02 4.19
CA LEU A 318 -29.80 1.33 5.55
C LEU A 318 -30.37 2.67 6.01
N TRP A 319 -30.33 3.70 5.16
CA TRP A 319 -30.96 5.00 5.44
C TRP A 319 -32.47 4.87 5.62
N MET A 320 -33.14 4.11 4.75
CA MET A 320 -34.57 3.83 4.83
C MET A 320 -34.95 3.14 6.15
N ALA A 321 -34.20 2.11 6.56
CA ALA A 321 -34.42 1.42 7.82
C ALA A 321 -34.24 2.33 9.05
N THR A 322 -33.34 3.31 8.96
CA THR A 322 -33.08 4.29 10.03
C THR A 322 -34.25 5.26 10.17
N ILE A 323 -34.90 5.63 9.07
CA ILE A 323 -36.07 6.52 9.05
C ILE A 323 -37.30 5.80 9.62
N SER A 324 -37.55 4.56 9.22
CA SER A 324 -38.68 3.77 9.73
C SER A 324 -38.63 3.59 11.25
N LYS A 325 -37.42 3.49 11.83
CA LYS A 325 -37.23 3.45 13.30
C LYS A 325 -37.57 4.79 13.98
N LYS A 326 -37.17 5.92 13.39
CA LYS A 326 -37.48 7.27 13.92
C LYS A 326 -38.98 7.61 13.86
N THR A 327 -39.69 7.20 12.80
CA THR A 327 -41.15 7.40 12.69
C THR A 327 -41.94 6.51 13.65
N ASN A 328 -41.49 5.26 13.89
CA ASN A 328 -42.15 4.36 14.83
C ASN A 328 -41.97 4.77 16.30
N GLN A 329 -40.87 5.44 16.67
CA GLN A 329 -40.72 6.01 18.02
C GLN A 329 -41.68 7.19 18.27
N LYS A 330 -41.91 8.07 17.29
CA LYS A 330 -42.89 9.17 17.44
C LYS A 330 -44.33 8.64 17.59
N GLY A 331 -44.70 7.56 16.92
CA GLY A 331 -46.02 6.92 17.04
C GLY A 331 -46.25 6.15 18.33
N PHE A 332 -45.18 5.65 18.98
CA PHE A 332 -45.29 4.95 20.27
C PHE A 332 -45.57 5.93 21.41
N PHE A 333 -44.90 7.09 21.44
CA PHE A 333 -45.17 8.13 22.43
C PHE A 333 -46.52 8.83 22.22
N SER A 334 -46.96 9.07 20.98
CA SER A 334 -48.27 9.70 20.74
C SER A 334 -49.45 8.82 21.14
N ARG A 335 -49.32 7.49 21.10
CA ARG A 335 -50.36 6.54 21.58
C ARG A 335 -50.38 6.36 23.09
N LEU A 336 -49.27 6.63 23.79
CA LEU A 336 -49.18 6.59 25.25
C LEU A 336 -49.72 7.87 25.92
N PHE A 337 -49.78 8.99 25.20
CA PHE A 337 -50.23 10.28 25.72
C PHE A 337 -51.52 10.82 25.09
N SER A 338 -52.15 10.10 24.17
CA SER A 338 -53.48 10.42 23.65
C SER A 338 -54.56 9.73 24.48
N LYS A 339 -55.03 10.42 25.53
CA LYS A 339 -56.28 10.12 26.23
C LYS A 339 -57.33 11.16 25.87
#